data_AF-A0A1B6JDC6-F1
#
_entry.id   AF-A0A1B6JDC6-F1
#
_cell.length_a   1.000
_cell.length_b   1.000
_cell.length_c   1.000
_cell.angle_alpha   90.00
_cell.angle_beta   90.00
_cell.angle_gamma   90.00
#
_symmetry.space_group_name_H-M   'P 1'
#
loop_
_entity.id
_entity.type
_entity.pdbx_description
1 polymer ?
#
loop_
_entity_poly.entity_id
_entity_poly.type
_entity_poly.pdbx_seq_one_letter_code
_entity_poly.pdbx_strand_id
1 'polypeptide(L)'
;MQFLLNHLCFKCRIKLCFQTVKLYKSTSTIENGVIVDTLRQLGFAEWEANQIARHKHVQNIEIPKMKKIVERLKKLGFPLEEIVKCPMVLKSSSTSIDHYVKILEESGVSYDNIKLELITRTKFLKLMKMPTSELKKKGLIEKDIDVKRNILHYTDLPSSIHVPETDDSKCLDMIQTDAVKQYLCWRLDLKREEVDKMYR
;
A
#
# COMPACT_ATOMS: atom_id res chain seq x y z
N MET A 1 -1.54 6.96 -19.82
CA MET A 1 -1.18 6.71 -18.41
C MET A 1 -2.28 7.26 -17.51
N GLN A 2 -3.45 6.61 -17.52
CA GLN A 2 -4.45 6.73 -16.46
C GLN A 2 -4.02 5.82 -15.31
N PHE A 3 -4.31 6.14 -14.04
CA PHE A 3 -4.98 5.20 -13.12
C PHE A 3 -5.15 5.63 -11.66
N LEU A 4 -4.76 6.84 -11.22
CA LEU A 4 -5.14 7.31 -9.86
C LEU A 4 -6.35 8.25 -9.82
N LEU A 5 -6.79 8.75 -10.97
CA LEU A 5 -7.92 9.68 -11.06
C LEU A 5 -9.25 9.00 -11.41
N ASN A 6 -9.23 7.76 -11.89
CA ASN A 6 -10.44 6.95 -12.03
C ASN A 6 -10.91 6.34 -10.68
N HIS A 7 -10.26 6.68 -9.57
CA HIS A 7 -10.61 6.24 -8.21
C HIS A 7 -10.93 7.38 -7.23
N LEU A 8 -11.28 8.56 -7.78
CA LEU A 8 -11.67 9.78 -7.07
C LEU A 8 -12.87 9.67 -6.11
N CYS A 9 -13.41 8.48 -5.82
CA CYS A 9 -14.22 8.28 -4.63
C CYS A 9 -13.79 7.03 -3.84
N PHE A 10 -12.60 7.06 -3.26
CA PHE A 10 -12.20 6.05 -2.28
C PHE A 10 -13.03 6.16 -0.99
N LYS A 11 -13.64 7.31 -0.65
CA LYS A 11 -14.67 7.36 0.43
C LYS A 11 -15.96 6.62 0.07
N CYS A 12 -16.38 6.62 -1.20
CA CYS A 12 -17.51 5.79 -1.67
C CYS A 12 -17.14 4.30 -1.69
N ARG A 13 -15.93 3.94 -2.14
CA ARG A 13 -15.47 2.53 -2.18
C ARG A 13 -15.08 1.96 -0.82
N ILE A 14 -14.57 2.78 0.09
CA ILE A 14 -14.35 2.39 1.49
C ILE A 14 -15.71 2.00 2.08
N LYS A 15 -16.75 2.85 2.02
CA LYS A 15 -18.09 2.50 2.52
C LYS A 15 -18.72 1.28 1.82
N LEU A 16 -18.52 1.08 0.52
CA LEU A 16 -19.05 -0.08 -0.22
C LEU A 16 -18.25 -1.39 -0.03
N CYS A 17 -16.96 -1.33 0.30
CA CYS A 17 -16.19 -2.53 0.69
C CYS A 17 -16.37 -2.91 2.18
N PHE A 18 -17.02 -2.06 2.99
CA PHE A 18 -17.27 -2.31 4.41
C PHE A 18 -18.62 -2.98 4.70
N GLN A 19 -19.43 -3.31 3.69
CA GLN A 19 -20.60 -4.15 3.87
C GLN A 19 -20.37 -5.53 3.25
N THR A 20 -20.37 -6.52 4.13
CA THR A 20 -20.44 -7.97 3.88
C THR A 20 -19.30 -8.63 3.11
N VAL A 21 -18.07 -8.60 3.67
CA VAL A 21 -17.26 -9.83 3.60
C VAL A 21 -17.88 -10.83 4.57
N LYS A 22 -18.87 -11.61 4.09
CA LYS A 22 -19.10 -12.93 4.68
C LYS A 22 -17.75 -13.65 4.55
N LEU A 23 -17.10 -13.88 5.68
CA LEU A 23 -15.94 -14.76 5.79
C LEU A 23 -16.37 -16.13 5.24
N TYR A 24 -16.15 -16.36 3.95
CA TYR A 24 -16.11 -17.72 3.42
C TYR A 24 -14.83 -18.31 4.00
N LYS A 25 -14.96 -18.93 5.18
CA LYS A 25 -13.90 -19.77 5.72
C LYS A 25 -13.82 -20.96 4.77
N SER A 26 -12.93 -20.87 3.78
CA SER A 26 -12.44 -22.08 3.13
C SER A 26 -11.81 -22.94 4.22
N THR A 27 -12.40 -24.10 4.47
CA THR A 27 -11.98 -25.05 5.50
C THR A 27 -11.00 -26.09 4.97
N SER A 28 -10.50 -25.94 3.75
CA SER A 28 -9.45 -26.83 3.24
C SER A 28 -8.08 -26.33 3.72
N THR A 29 -7.60 -26.91 4.81
CA THR A 29 -6.19 -26.85 5.18
C THR A 29 -5.41 -27.52 4.06
N ILE A 30 -4.56 -26.77 3.36
CA ILE A 30 -3.69 -27.36 2.33
C ILE A 30 -2.59 -28.13 3.05
N GLU A 31 -2.30 -29.34 2.59
CA GLU A 31 -1.20 -30.13 3.14
C GLU A 31 0.11 -29.33 3.06
N ASN A 32 0.84 -29.26 4.18
CA ASN A 32 2.09 -28.51 4.25
C ASN A 32 3.09 -28.95 3.17
N GLY A 33 3.09 -30.23 2.77
CA GLY A 33 3.94 -30.74 1.69
C GLY A 33 3.71 -30.01 0.36
N VAL A 34 2.43 -29.82 -0.03
CA VAL A 34 2.07 -29.11 -1.26
C VAL A 34 2.51 -27.64 -1.22
N ILE A 35 2.42 -27.00 -0.05
CA ILE A 35 2.89 -25.62 0.14
C ILE A 35 4.41 -25.55 -0.01
N VAL A 36 5.15 -26.46 0.63
CA VAL A 36 6.61 -26.52 0.56
C VAL A 36 7.08 -26.76 -0.87
N ASP A 37 6.50 -27.73 -1.57
CA ASP A 37 6.86 -28.02 -2.98
C ASP A 37 6.55 -26.84 -3.90
N THR A 38 5.42 -26.17 -3.67
CA THR A 38 5.06 -24.95 -4.39
C THR A 38 6.10 -23.85 -4.17
N LEU A 39 6.51 -23.60 -2.92
CA LEU A 39 7.49 -22.56 -2.59
C LEU A 39 8.86 -22.89 -3.19
N ARG A 40 9.27 -24.17 -3.19
CA ARG A 40 10.49 -24.61 -3.88
C ARG A 40 10.44 -24.34 -5.38
N GLN A 41 9.31 -24.62 -6.04
CA GLN A 41 9.10 -24.27 -7.45
C GLN A 41 9.16 -22.75 -7.72
N LEU A 42 8.85 -21.93 -6.72
CA LEU A 42 8.94 -20.47 -6.79
C LEU A 42 10.35 -19.94 -6.48
N GLY A 43 11.31 -20.81 -6.18
CA GLY A 43 12.72 -20.46 -5.98
C GLY A 43 13.17 -20.31 -4.53
N PHE A 44 12.32 -20.67 -3.55
CA PHE A 44 12.74 -20.71 -2.15
C PHE A 44 13.59 -21.95 -1.85
N ALA A 45 14.60 -21.81 -0.99
CA ALA A 45 15.31 -22.96 -0.45
C ALA A 45 14.40 -23.82 0.42
N GLU A 46 14.75 -25.09 0.62
CA GLU A 46 13.92 -26.03 1.38
C GLU A 46 13.64 -25.54 2.81
N TRP A 47 14.65 -25.00 3.50
CA TRP A 47 14.49 -24.50 4.86
C TRP A 47 13.59 -23.24 4.91
N GLU A 48 13.67 -22.35 3.92
CA GLU A 48 12.82 -21.16 3.79
C GLU A 48 11.37 -21.55 3.52
N ALA A 49 11.15 -22.49 2.59
CA ALA A 49 9.84 -23.01 2.25
C ALA A 49 9.17 -23.66 3.46
N ASN A 50 9.93 -24.47 4.22
CA ASN A 50 9.47 -25.06 5.47
C ASN A 50 9.12 -24.00 6.54
N GLN A 51 9.93 -22.95 6.67
CA GLN A 51 9.66 -21.85 7.60
C GLN A 51 8.37 -21.11 7.25
N ILE A 52 8.16 -20.78 5.98
CA ILE A 52 6.95 -20.11 5.50
C ILE A 52 5.71 -21.01 5.67
N ALA A 53 5.80 -22.29 5.30
CA ALA A 53 4.68 -23.24 5.36
C ALA A 53 4.15 -23.46 6.79
N ARG A 54 5.04 -23.42 7.80
CA ARG A 54 4.68 -23.53 9.22
C ARG A 54 3.92 -22.31 9.75
N HIS A 55 3.91 -21.19 9.03
CA HIS A 55 3.27 -19.99 9.48
C HIS A 55 1.74 -20.09 9.38
N LYS A 56 1.03 -19.93 10.52
CA LYS A 56 -0.44 -20.08 10.63
C LYS A 56 -1.26 -19.30 9.60
N HIS A 57 -0.73 -18.17 9.11
CA HIS A 57 -1.43 -17.32 8.14
C HIS A 57 -1.28 -17.79 6.69
N VAL A 58 -0.38 -18.74 6.43
CA VAL A 58 -0.09 -19.29 5.09
C VAL A 58 -0.90 -20.55 4.80
N GLN A 59 -1.18 -21.37 5.83
CA GLN A 59 -1.90 -22.65 5.72
C GLN A 59 -3.30 -22.54 5.09
N ASN A 60 -3.90 -21.35 5.13
CA ASN A 60 -5.23 -21.07 4.59
C ASN A 60 -5.20 -20.26 3.28
N ILE A 61 -4.03 -20.14 2.63
CA ILE A 61 -3.86 -19.41 1.37
C ILE A 61 -3.93 -20.40 0.21
N GLU A 62 -4.83 -20.15 -0.72
CA GLU A 62 -4.91 -20.89 -1.97
C GLU A 62 -3.58 -20.82 -2.75
N ILE A 63 -3.09 -21.96 -3.23
CA ILE A 63 -1.83 -22.05 -4.00
C ILE A 63 -1.77 -21.06 -5.18
N PRO A 64 -2.81 -20.90 -6.03
CA PRO A 64 -2.78 -19.92 -7.11
C PRO A 64 -2.60 -18.48 -6.61
N LYS A 65 -3.24 -18.14 -5.49
CA LYS A 65 -3.09 -16.82 -4.87
C LYS A 65 -1.66 -16.62 -4.37
N MET A 66 -1.09 -17.61 -3.69
CA MET A 66 0.29 -17.57 -3.22
C MET A 66 1.28 -17.32 -4.36
N LYS A 67 1.19 -18.12 -5.44
CA LYS A 67 2.02 -17.96 -6.65
C LYS A 67 1.92 -16.55 -7.21
N LYS A 68 0.69 -16.03 -7.37
CA LYS A 68 0.44 -14.68 -7.88
C LYS A 68 1.07 -13.59 -7.01
N ILE A 69 1.00 -13.71 -5.68
CA ILE A 69 1.59 -12.72 -4.77
C ILE A 69 3.12 -12.77 -4.83
N VAL A 70 3.74 -13.96 -4.77
CA VAL A 70 5.20 -14.10 -4.86
C VAL A 70 5.72 -13.52 -6.17
N GLU A 71 5.11 -13.86 -7.30
CA GLU A 71 5.51 -13.33 -8.61
C GLU A 71 5.31 -11.81 -8.69
N ARG A 72 4.27 -11.27 -8.03
CA ARG A 72 4.09 -9.81 -7.98
C ARG A 72 5.18 -9.14 -7.15
N LEU A 73 5.55 -9.71 -6.00
CA LEU A 73 6.60 -9.18 -5.13
C LEU A 73 7.96 -9.19 -5.84
N LYS A 74 8.30 -10.27 -6.56
CA LYS A 74 9.49 -10.33 -7.42
C LYS A 74 9.49 -9.23 -8.48
N LYS A 75 8.35 -9.00 -9.15
CA LYS A 75 8.21 -7.93 -10.16
C LYS A 75 8.35 -6.52 -9.58
N LEU A 76 8.15 -6.36 -8.28
CA LEU A 76 8.38 -5.13 -7.53
C LEU A 76 9.78 -5.11 -6.88
N GLY A 77 10.68 -6.01 -7.29
CA GLY A 77 12.06 -6.02 -6.80
C GLY A 77 12.23 -6.52 -5.36
N PHE A 78 11.19 -7.02 -4.70
CA PHE A 78 11.32 -7.53 -3.34
C PHE A 78 12.08 -8.87 -3.33
N PRO A 79 13.13 -9.01 -2.50
CA PRO A 79 13.89 -10.25 -2.39
C PRO A 79 13.07 -11.33 -1.67
N LEU A 80 13.31 -12.60 -2.00
CA LEU A 80 12.58 -13.73 -1.42
C LEU A 80 12.82 -13.83 0.10
N GLU A 81 14.01 -13.46 0.54
CA GLU A 81 14.43 -13.46 1.94
C GLU A 81 13.56 -12.52 2.80
N GLU A 82 13.05 -11.43 2.23
CA GLU A 82 12.09 -10.57 2.94
C GLU A 82 10.72 -11.23 3.10
N ILE A 83 10.30 -12.08 2.16
CA ILE A 83 9.04 -12.84 2.27
C ILE A 83 9.15 -13.85 3.41
N VAL A 84 10.32 -14.47 3.60
CA VAL A 84 10.61 -15.38 4.72
C VAL A 84 10.48 -14.64 6.06
N LYS A 85 11.01 -13.41 6.14
CA LYS A 85 10.91 -12.55 7.34
C LYS A 85 9.49 -12.05 7.58
N CYS A 86 8.68 -11.88 6.52
CA CYS A 86 7.32 -11.37 6.61
C CYS A 86 6.27 -12.26 5.87
N PRO A 87 6.06 -13.52 6.28
CA PRO A 87 5.18 -14.45 5.54
C PRO A 87 3.72 -13.98 5.45
N MET A 88 3.30 -13.10 6.38
CA MET A 88 1.96 -12.53 6.40
C MET A 88 1.63 -11.67 5.17
N VAL A 89 2.63 -11.19 4.43
CA VAL A 89 2.41 -10.45 3.18
C VAL A 89 1.67 -11.30 2.13
N LEU A 90 1.83 -12.62 2.16
CA LEU A 90 1.19 -13.55 1.23
C LEU A 90 -0.35 -13.54 1.34
N LYS A 91 -0.89 -13.06 2.46
CA LYS A 91 -2.35 -12.91 2.65
C LYS A 91 -2.91 -11.70 1.89
N SER A 92 -2.08 -10.71 1.60
CA SER A 92 -2.47 -9.49 0.91
C SER A 92 -2.98 -9.78 -0.49
N SER A 93 -3.74 -8.84 -1.06
CA SER A 93 -4.06 -8.88 -2.48
C SER A 93 -2.93 -8.20 -3.27
N SER A 94 -2.71 -8.63 -4.51
CA SER A 94 -1.72 -7.98 -5.40
C SER A 94 -2.04 -6.51 -5.57
N THR A 95 -3.33 -6.18 -5.69
CA THR A 95 -3.82 -4.80 -5.78
C THR A 95 -3.47 -3.98 -4.54
N SER A 96 -3.59 -4.55 -3.34
CA SER A 96 -3.23 -3.82 -2.11
C SER A 96 -1.72 -3.57 -2.02
N ILE A 97 -0.90 -4.55 -2.39
CA ILE A 97 0.56 -4.41 -2.46
C ILE A 97 0.92 -3.26 -3.40
N ASP A 98 0.36 -3.25 -4.61
CA ASP A 98 0.62 -2.22 -5.61
C ASP A 98 0.24 -0.82 -5.13
N HIS A 99 -0.92 -0.70 -4.48
CA HIS A 99 -1.35 0.57 -3.92
C HIS A 99 -0.46 1.03 -2.78
N TYR A 100 -0.04 0.15 -1.87
CA TYR A 100 0.78 0.55 -0.73
C TYR A 100 2.17 1.00 -1.17
N VAL A 101 2.80 0.29 -2.10
CA VAL A 101 4.09 0.70 -2.68
C VAL A 101 3.97 2.09 -3.31
N LYS A 102 2.97 2.28 -4.19
CA LYS A 102 2.75 3.57 -4.86
C LYS A 102 2.49 4.72 -3.89
N ILE A 103 1.62 4.51 -2.89
CA ILE A 103 1.33 5.57 -1.91
C ILE A 103 2.59 5.96 -1.14
N LEU A 104 3.44 4.99 -0.76
CA LEU A 104 4.68 5.28 -0.06
C LEU A 104 5.66 6.06 -0.96
N GLU A 105 5.82 5.63 -2.20
CA GLU A 105 6.65 6.31 -3.22
C GLU A 105 6.16 7.74 -3.49
N GLU A 106 4.88 7.93 -3.75
CA GLU A 106 4.24 9.23 -3.96
C GLU A 106 4.35 10.14 -2.74
N SER A 107 4.44 9.56 -1.54
CA SER A 107 4.62 10.30 -0.28
C SER A 107 6.08 10.70 -0.02
N GLY A 108 7.01 10.32 -0.88
CA GLY A 108 8.44 10.65 -0.75
C GLY A 108 9.26 9.61 0.02
N VAL A 109 8.74 8.39 0.18
CA VAL A 109 9.56 7.27 0.67
C VAL A 109 10.36 6.72 -0.50
N SER A 110 11.68 6.79 -0.42
CA SER A 110 12.57 6.24 -1.45
C SER A 110 12.26 4.75 -1.67
N TYR A 111 12.16 4.34 -2.94
CA TYR A 111 11.77 2.97 -3.30
C TYR A 111 12.64 1.91 -2.61
N ASP A 112 13.95 2.13 -2.54
CA ASP A 112 14.92 1.23 -1.88
C ASP A 112 14.69 1.08 -0.37
N ASN A 113 13.99 2.04 0.25
CA ASN A 113 13.63 2.01 1.67
C ASN A 113 12.27 1.35 1.94
N ILE A 114 11.49 1.05 0.89
CA ILE A 114 10.21 0.36 1.04
C ILE A 114 10.49 -1.12 1.31
N LYS A 115 10.43 -1.51 2.58
CA LYS A 115 10.52 -2.92 3.00
C LYS A 115 9.17 -3.62 2.98
N LEU A 116 9.15 -4.94 2.82
CA LEU A 116 7.91 -5.75 2.83
C LEU A 116 7.08 -5.54 4.10
N GLU A 117 7.73 -5.29 5.23
CA GLU A 117 7.05 -5.00 6.49
C GLU A 117 6.14 -3.77 6.38
N LEU A 118 6.58 -2.70 5.69
CA LEU A 118 5.84 -1.44 5.58
C LEU A 118 4.57 -1.59 4.75
N ILE A 119 4.55 -2.52 3.80
CA ILE A 119 3.37 -2.82 2.96
C ILE A 119 2.45 -3.88 3.58
N THR A 120 2.71 -4.33 4.81
CA THR A 120 1.70 -5.06 5.57
C THR A 120 0.61 -4.09 6.01
N ARG A 121 -0.66 -4.54 5.98
CA ARG A 121 -1.82 -3.68 6.30
C ARG A 121 -1.65 -2.92 7.63
N THR A 122 -1.19 -3.60 8.67
CA THR A 122 -1.07 -3.01 10.02
C THR A 122 0.02 -1.94 10.07
N LYS A 123 1.17 -2.19 9.46
CA LYS A 123 2.29 -1.25 9.44
C LYS A 123 2.01 -0.08 8.51
N PHE A 124 1.45 -0.34 7.34
CA PHE A 124 1.00 0.69 6.41
C PHE A 124 0.04 1.68 7.10
N LEU A 125 -1.02 1.17 7.74
CA LEU A 125 -1.98 2.04 8.45
C LEU A 125 -1.34 2.82 9.61
N LYS A 126 -0.32 2.25 10.28
CA LYS A 126 0.43 2.96 11.31
C LYS A 126 1.27 4.09 10.74
N LEU A 127 1.93 3.86 9.60
CA LEU A 127 2.71 4.87 8.88
C LEU A 127 1.81 6.02 8.40
N MET A 128 0.65 5.69 7.83
CA MET A 128 -0.30 6.69 7.34
C MET A 128 -0.80 7.63 8.45
N LYS A 129 -0.87 7.15 9.69
CA LYS A 129 -1.27 7.95 10.87
C LYS A 129 -0.11 8.65 11.57
N MET A 130 1.11 8.50 11.05
CA MET A 130 2.30 9.11 11.63
C MET A 130 2.46 10.53 11.10
N PRO A 131 2.82 11.51 11.95
CA PRO A 131 3.22 12.84 11.49
C PRO A 131 4.40 12.77 10.52
N THR A 132 4.39 13.61 9.49
CA THR A 132 5.50 13.69 8.52
C THR A 132 6.82 14.04 9.19
N SER A 133 6.80 14.89 10.21
CA SER A 133 7.97 15.19 11.04
C SER A 133 8.59 13.95 11.70
N GLU A 134 7.79 12.97 12.12
CA GLU A 134 8.28 11.70 12.67
C GLU A 134 8.83 10.77 11.58
N LEU A 135 8.17 10.74 10.40
CA LEU A 135 8.66 9.98 9.24
C LEU A 135 10.02 10.51 8.76
N LYS A 136 10.19 11.83 8.70
CA LYS A 136 11.47 12.50 8.39
C LYS A 136 12.55 12.22 9.43
N LYS A 137 12.20 12.25 10.73
CA LYS A 137 13.13 11.90 11.82
C LYS A 137 13.62 10.45 11.72
N LYS A 138 12.78 9.53 11.24
CA LYS A 138 13.13 8.12 11.02
C LYS A 138 13.91 7.89 9.73
N GLY A 139 14.13 8.92 8.92
CA GLY A 139 14.78 8.80 7.62
C GLY A 139 13.96 8.02 6.59
N LEU A 140 12.63 7.88 6.80
CA LEU A 140 11.75 7.26 5.81
C LEU A 140 11.41 8.22 4.67
N ILE A 141 11.36 9.52 4.96
CA ILE A 141 11.15 10.61 4.01
C ILE A 141 12.31 11.59 4.18
N GLU A 142 12.86 12.10 3.08
CA GLU A 142 13.93 13.09 3.13
C GLU A 142 13.44 14.41 3.73
N LYS A 143 14.33 15.15 4.41
CA LYS A 143 13.92 16.29 5.25
C LYS A 143 13.36 17.46 4.44
N ASP A 144 13.87 17.62 3.24
CA ASP A 144 13.58 18.66 2.26
C ASP A 144 12.34 18.36 1.39
N ILE A 145 11.83 17.13 1.40
CA ILE A 145 10.63 16.79 0.65
C ILE A 145 9.40 17.45 1.28
N ASP A 146 8.71 18.27 0.49
CA ASP A 146 7.32 18.65 0.73
C ASP A 146 6.40 17.54 0.22
N VAL A 147 5.83 16.79 1.15
CA VAL A 147 5.06 15.57 0.85
C VAL A 147 3.83 15.87 -0.02
N LYS A 148 3.11 16.96 0.22
CA LYS A 148 1.92 17.29 -0.59
C LYS A 148 2.31 17.62 -2.03
N ARG A 149 3.34 18.43 -2.22
CA ARG A 149 3.87 18.76 -3.55
C ARG A 149 4.38 17.51 -4.26
N ASN A 150 5.07 16.62 -3.54
CA ASN A 150 5.54 15.35 -4.09
C ASN A 150 4.37 14.48 -4.56
N ILE A 151 3.31 14.33 -3.77
CA ILE A 151 2.10 13.59 -4.17
C ILE A 151 1.47 14.21 -5.43
N LEU A 152 1.33 15.53 -5.47
CA LEU A 152 0.74 16.24 -6.60
C LEU A 152 1.59 16.16 -7.88
N HIS A 153 2.90 15.94 -7.77
CA HIS A 153 3.78 15.73 -8.91
C HIS A 153 3.40 14.50 -9.74
N TYR A 154 2.79 13.49 -9.12
CA TYR A 154 2.28 12.29 -9.81
C TYR A 154 0.90 12.49 -10.47
N THR A 155 0.42 13.73 -10.53
CA THR A 155 -0.87 14.10 -11.13
C THR A 155 -0.67 15.06 -12.30
N ASP A 156 -1.72 15.26 -13.09
CA ASP A 156 -1.72 16.24 -14.18
C ASP A 156 -1.91 17.69 -13.70
N LEU A 157 -1.70 17.98 -12.40
CA LEU A 157 -1.89 19.32 -11.84
C LEU A 157 -0.85 20.29 -12.42
N PRO A 158 -1.26 21.40 -13.08
CA PRO A 158 -0.34 22.38 -13.61
C PRO A 158 0.57 22.98 -12.54
N SER A 159 1.85 23.14 -12.86
CA SER A 159 2.84 23.74 -11.96
C SER A 159 2.56 25.21 -11.60
N SER A 160 1.69 25.88 -12.37
CA SER A 160 1.24 27.25 -12.09
C SER A 160 0.28 27.35 -10.90
N ILE A 161 -0.29 26.23 -10.44
CA ILE A 161 -1.22 26.23 -9.32
C ILE A 161 -0.44 26.31 -8.02
N HIS A 162 -0.80 27.30 -7.21
CA HIS A 162 -0.21 27.46 -5.89
C HIS A 162 -0.59 26.28 -4.99
N VAL A 163 0.42 25.55 -4.52
CA VAL A 163 0.29 24.49 -3.51
C VAL A 163 0.82 25.02 -2.17
N PRO A 164 -0.03 25.20 -1.16
CA PRO A 164 0.42 25.59 0.18
C PRO A 164 1.39 24.55 0.74
N GLU A 165 2.42 25.02 1.43
CA GLU A 165 3.40 24.14 2.09
C GLU A 165 2.73 23.16 3.05
N THR A 166 3.37 22.00 3.17
CA THR A 166 2.91 20.93 4.04
C THR A 166 3.25 21.27 5.50
N ASP A 167 2.24 21.19 6.36
CA ASP A 167 2.43 21.20 7.81
C ASP A 167 2.90 19.82 8.27
N ASP A 168 4.19 19.70 8.60
CA ASP A 168 4.83 18.45 9.00
C ASP A 168 4.33 17.89 10.35
N SER A 169 3.49 18.64 11.09
CA SER A 169 2.78 18.12 12.27
C SER A 169 1.61 17.21 11.90
N LYS A 170 1.09 17.31 10.67
CA LYS A 170 -0.02 16.49 10.18
C LYS A 170 0.45 15.10 9.80
N CYS A 171 -0.43 14.13 9.99
CA CYS A 171 -0.20 12.77 9.54
C CYS A 171 -0.38 12.60 8.03
N LEU A 172 0.29 11.57 7.51
CA LEU A 172 0.38 11.33 6.07
C LEU A 172 -0.97 11.13 5.39
N ASP A 173 -1.94 10.50 6.06
CA ASP A 173 -3.31 10.33 5.56
C ASP A 173 -4.06 11.66 5.37
N MET A 174 -3.85 12.63 6.28
CA MET A 174 -4.41 13.97 6.18
C MET A 174 -3.80 14.73 5.01
N ILE A 175 -2.48 14.63 4.84
CA ILE A 175 -1.76 15.29 3.75
C ILE A 175 -2.18 14.71 2.41
N GLN A 176 -2.24 13.38 2.28
CA GLN A 176 -2.72 12.71 1.08
C GLN A 176 -4.16 13.11 0.75
N THR A 177 -5.05 13.11 1.76
CA THR A 177 -6.43 13.55 1.58
C THR A 177 -6.50 14.99 1.11
N ASP A 178 -5.68 15.88 1.68
CA ASP A 178 -5.63 17.28 1.30
C ASP A 178 -5.12 17.49 -0.14
N ALA A 179 -4.08 16.74 -0.54
CA ALA A 179 -3.57 16.72 -1.91
C ALA A 179 -4.66 16.30 -2.91
N VAL A 180 -5.38 15.20 -2.65
CA VAL A 180 -6.47 14.74 -3.52
C VAL A 180 -7.58 15.78 -3.61
N LYS A 181 -7.96 16.40 -2.50
CA LYS A 181 -8.98 17.46 -2.50
C LYS A 181 -8.52 18.68 -3.29
N GLN A 182 -7.26 19.07 -3.17
CA GLN A 182 -6.70 20.16 -3.97
C GLN A 182 -6.73 19.85 -5.46
N TYR A 183 -6.31 18.64 -5.84
CA TYR A 183 -6.42 18.15 -7.20
C TYR A 183 -7.87 18.20 -7.71
N LEU A 184 -8.83 17.76 -6.90
CA LEU A 184 -10.25 17.74 -7.25
C LEU A 184 -10.83 19.14 -7.45
N CYS A 185 -10.47 20.10 -6.60
CA CYS A 185 -10.90 21.50 -6.73
C CYS A 185 -10.49 22.03 -8.11
N TRP A 186 -9.24 21.78 -8.51
CA TRP A 186 -8.76 22.17 -9.83
C TRP A 186 -9.46 21.41 -10.96
N ARG A 187 -9.50 20.07 -10.88
CA ARG A 187 -9.95 19.23 -11.99
C ARG A 187 -11.43 19.39 -12.31
N LEU A 188 -12.23 19.69 -11.29
CA LEU A 188 -13.69 19.80 -11.40
C LEU A 188 -14.17 21.26 -11.35
N ASP A 189 -13.27 22.22 -11.21
CA ASP A 189 -13.59 23.64 -11.01
C ASP A 189 -14.58 23.86 -9.85
N LEU A 190 -14.31 23.19 -8.73
CA LEU A 190 -15.15 23.24 -7.52
C LEU A 190 -14.47 24.01 -6.41
N LYS A 191 -15.28 24.67 -5.57
CA LYS A 191 -14.79 25.27 -4.34
C LYS A 191 -14.44 24.20 -3.31
N ARG A 192 -13.54 24.55 -2.39
CA ARG A 192 -13.06 23.61 -1.38
C ARG A 192 -14.17 23.06 -0.50
N GLU A 193 -15.15 23.89 -0.18
CA GLU A 193 -16.31 23.51 0.65
C GLU A 193 -17.21 22.48 -0.03
N GLU A 194 -17.30 22.53 -1.37
CA GLU A 194 -18.08 21.58 -2.17
C GLU A 194 -17.40 20.22 -2.21
N VAL A 195 -16.09 20.21 -2.42
CA VAL A 195 -15.28 18.98 -2.35
C VAL A 195 -15.32 18.38 -0.94
N ASP A 196 -15.26 19.20 0.11
CA ASP A 196 -15.33 18.71 1.49
C ASP A 196 -16.66 18.03 1.83
N LYS A 197 -17.78 18.47 1.22
CA LYS A 197 -19.09 17.81 1.38
C LYS A 197 -19.10 16.40 0.77
N MET A 198 -18.39 16.16 -0.33
CA MET A 198 -18.29 14.82 -0.95
C MET A 198 -17.53 13.82 -0.08
N TYR A 199 -16.73 14.31 0.86
CA TYR A 199 -15.96 13.50 1.79
C TYR A 199 -16.66 13.31 3.15
N ARG A 200 -17.88 13.78 3.38
CA ARG A 200 -18.62 13.48 4.64
C ARG A 200 -19.36 12.14 4.51
#